data_AF-R5I9G7-F1
#
_entry.id   AF-R5I9G7-F1
#
_cell.length_a   1.000
_cell.length_b   1.000
_cell.length_c   1.000
_cell.angle_alpha   90.00
_cell.angle_beta   90.00
_cell.angle_gamma   90.00
#
_symmetry.space_group_name_H-M   'P 1'
#
loop_
_entity.id
_entity.type
_entity.pdbx_description
1 polymer ?
#
loop_
_entity_poly.entity_id
_entity_poly.type
_entity_poly.pdbx_seq_one_letter_code
_entity_poly.pdbx_strand_id
1 'polypeptide(L)'
;MMILNDTFGFTGEGALVAPQANAMAAVIEPLMLGGSAPWLMYGIGAAIAIILTLFKVPALPFALGMFIPIELNLPLMIGGAVAWYVGSRSKDKAVNEARKEKGTLVASGFIAGGALMGVVSAIMRFADVNLVNTAWQSSTPAVWVALGVYILLIAYMIWACKKTDVAEEK
;
A
#
# COMPACT_ATOMS: atom_id res chain seq x y z
N MET A 1 15.25 -11.67 6.54
CA MET A 1 14.41 -11.46 7.73
C MET A 1 15.23 -11.14 8.99
N MET A 2 16.33 -11.84 9.28
CA MET A 2 17.18 -11.55 10.46
C MET A 2 17.71 -10.11 10.49
N ILE A 3 18.34 -9.64 9.40
CA ILE A 3 18.95 -8.29 9.34
C ILE A 3 17.91 -7.15 9.49
N LEU A 4 16.69 -7.30 8.97
CA LEU A 4 15.64 -6.27 9.11
C LEU A 4 15.08 -6.21 10.53
N ASN A 5 14.89 -7.37 11.16
CA ASN A 5 14.45 -7.45 12.55
C ASN A 5 15.47 -6.81 13.50
N ASP A 6 16.75 -7.05 13.24
CA ASP A 6 17.83 -6.60 14.11
C ASP A 6 18.18 -5.10 13.91
N THR A 7 17.78 -4.48 12.79
CA THR A 7 18.07 -3.06 12.48
C THR A 7 16.92 -2.09 12.72
N PHE A 8 15.68 -2.52 12.47
CA PHE A 8 14.49 -1.67 12.67
C PHE A 8 13.55 -2.24 13.73
N GLY A 9 13.54 -3.55 13.96
CA GLY A 9 12.48 -4.21 14.72
C GLY A 9 11.15 -4.21 13.95
N PHE A 10 10.28 -5.17 14.27
CA PHE A 10 8.90 -5.21 13.77
C PHE A 10 7.88 -4.64 14.77
N THR A 11 8.34 -4.26 15.97
CA THR A 11 7.58 -3.70 17.08
C THR A 11 8.43 -2.63 17.80
N GLY A 12 7.85 -1.47 18.17
CA GLY A 12 8.54 -0.38 18.88
C GLY A 12 8.62 0.95 18.13
N GLU A 13 9.18 1.99 18.76
CA GLU A 13 9.39 3.33 18.18
C GLU A 13 10.51 3.27 17.10
N GLY A 14 10.19 3.61 15.85
CA GLY A 14 11.13 3.54 14.71
C GLY A 14 11.14 2.21 13.94
N ALA A 15 10.25 1.27 14.29
CA ALA A 15 10.08 0.00 13.62
C ALA A 15 9.38 0.11 12.26
N LEU A 16 9.74 -0.77 11.32
CA LEU A 16 9.01 -0.94 10.06
C LEU A 16 7.76 -1.77 10.34
N VAL A 17 6.77 -1.13 10.98
CA VAL A 17 5.48 -1.76 11.28
C VAL A 17 4.85 -2.18 9.96
N ALA A 18 4.59 -3.48 9.83
CA ALA A 18 3.88 -4.07 8.71
C ALA A 18 2.51 -4.54 9.19
N PRO A 19 1.46 -3.70 9.17
CA PRO A 19 0.17 -4.03 9.74
C PRO A 19 -0.37 -5.35 9.19
N GLN A 20 -0.37 -5.51 7.86
CA GLN A 20 -0.88 -6.71 7.21
C GLN A 20 -0.17 -7.99 7.67
N ALA A 21 1.16 -7.92 7.86
CA ALA A 21 1.93 -9.05 8.37
C ALA A 21 1.62 -9.34 9.84
N ASN A 22 1.46 -8.30 10.67
CA ASN A 22 1.10 -8.43 12.08
C ASN A 22 -0.30 -9.04 12.27
N ALA A 23 -1.27 -8.68 11.42
CA ALA A 23 -2.60 -9.29 11.44
C ALA A 23 -2.57 -10.78 11.05
N MET A 24 -1.81 -11.13 9.99
CA MET A 24 -1.65 -12.54 9.60
C MET A 24 -0.91 -13.34 10.67
N ALA A 25 0.10 -12.75 11.32
CA ALA A 25 0.77 -13.35 12.47
C ALA A 25 -0.23 -13.65 13.60
N ALA A 26 -1.08 -12.69 13.98
CA ALA A 26 -2.08 -12.87 15.02
C ALA A 26 -3.14 -13.95 14.71
N VAL A 27 -3.39 -14.24 13.43
CA VAL A 27 -4.28 -15.35 13.00
C VAL A 27 -3.56 -16.69 13.01
N ILE A 28 -2.30 -16.72 12.58
CA ILE A 28 -1.50 -17.95 12.42
C ILE A 28 -0.95 -18.43 13.77
N GLU A 29 -0.52 -17.53 14.64
CA GLU A 29 0.06 -17.82 15.95
C GLU A 29 -0.82 -18.74 16.82
N PRO A 30 -2.13 -18.50 17.00
CA PRO A 30 -2.99 -19.43 17.73
C PRO A 30 -3.17 -20.78 17.01
N LEU A 31 -3.14 -20.80 15.67
CA LEU A 31 -3.28 -22.04 14.89
C LEU A 31 -2.03 -22.92 14.91
N MET A 32 -0.83 -22.32 14.97
CA MET A 32 0.46 -23.02 14.92
C MET A 32 1.05 -23.30 16.30
N LEU A 33 0.85 -22.42 17.28
CA LEU A 33 1.43 -22.54 18.63
C LEU A 33 0.45 -23.15 19.65
N GLY A 34 -0.74 -23.57 19.21
CA GLY A 34 -1.75 -24.19 20.08
C GLY A 34 -2.50 -23.21 20.98
N GLY A 35 -2.59 -21.94 20.57
CA GLY A 35 -3.38 -20.92 21.27
C GLY A 35 -4.88 -21.06 21.04
N SER A 36 -5.70 -20.54 21.96
CA SER A 36 -7.15 -20.48 21.79
C SER A 36 -7.51 -19.40 20.76
N ALA A 37 -7.78 -19.83 19.54
CA ALA A 37 -8.25 -18.92 18.51
C ALA A 37 -9.58 -18.24 18.95
N PRO A 38 -9.72 -16.91 18.79
CA PRO A 38 -10.92 -16.19 19.20
C PRO A 38 -12.07 -16.43 18.21
N TRP A 39 -12.64 -17.64 18.22
CA TRP A 39 -13.71 -18.08 17.31
C TRP A 39 -14.93 -17.16 17.30
N LEU A 40 -15.24 -16.53 18.44
CA LEU A 40 -16.30 -15.52 18.53
C LEU A 40 -16.02 -14.32 17.61
N MET A 41 -14.77 -13.84 17.55
CA MET A 41 -14.38 -12.75 16.66
C MET A 41 -14.48 -13.15 15.19
N TYR A 42 -14.10 -14.39 14.84
CA TYR A 42 -14.29 -14.91 13.49
C TYR A 42 -15.78 -15.03 13.11
N GLY A 43 -16.63 -15.48 14.04
CA GLY A 43 -18.08 -15.53 13.84
C GLY A 43 -18.71 -14.16 13.61
N ILE A 44 -18.29 -13.15 14.38
CA ILE A 44 -18.72 -11.75 14.17
C ILE A 44 -18.24 -11.24 12.81
N GLY A 45 -16.98 -11.49 12.45
CA GLY A 45 -16.44 -11.13 11.13
C GLY A 45 -17.23 -11.77 9.97
N ALA A 46 -17.59 -13.05 10.11
CA ALA A 46 -18.43 -13.75 9.13
C ALA A 46 -19.83 -13.17 9.03
N ALA A 47 -20.46 -12.83 10.16
CA ALA A 47 -21.77 -12.17 10.17
C ALA A 47 -21.73 -10.80 9.48
N ILE A 48 -20.70 -9.99 9.76
CA ILE A 48 -20.47 -8.70 9.09
C ILE A 48 -20.28 -8.92 7.59
N ALA A 49 -19.48 -9.91 7.18
CA ALA A 49 -19.25 -10.20 5.76
C ALA A 49 -20.54 -10.60 5.03
N ILE A 50 -21.43 -11.36 5.66
CA ILE A 50 -22.76 -11.70 5.12
C ILE A 50 -23.60 -10.43 4.94
N ILE A 51 -23.66 -9.58 5.98
CA ILE A 51 -24.42 -8.32 5.92
C ILE A 51 -23.90 -7.43 4.78
N LEU A 52 -22.59 -7.23 4.68
CA LEU A 52 -21.99 -6.43 3.61
C LEU A 52 -22.31 -7.01 2.22
N THR A 53 -22.24 -8.33 2.08
CA THR A 53 -22.57 -9.02 0.83
C THR A 53 -24.03 -8.80 0.44
N LEU A 54 -24.98 -8.81 1.40
CA LEU A 54 -26.39 -8.49 1.16
C LEU A 54 -26.57 -7.04 0.66
N PHE A 55 -25.80 -6.10 1.19
CA PHE A 55 -25.79 -4.70 0.73
C PHE A 55 -24.97 -4.47 -0.55
N LYS A 56 -24.47 -5.53 -1.21
CA LYS A 56 -23.56 -5.45 -2.37
C LYS A 56 -22.29 -4.63 -2.10
N VAL A 57 -21.87 -4.55 -0.84
CA VAL A 57 -20.59 -3.96 -0.45
C VAL A 57 -19.55 -5.07 -0.41
N PRO A 58 -18.44 -4.97 -1.17
CA PRO A 58 -17.36 -5.94 -1.10
C PRO A 58 -16.76 -6.00 0.32
N ALA A 59 -16.93 -7.12 1.00
CA ALA A 59 -16.48 -7.30 2.38
C ALA A 59 -14.95 -7.19 2.55
N LEU A 60 -14.19 -7.61 1.54
CA LEU A 60 -12.72 -7.60 1.57
C LEU A 60 -12.13 -6.17 1.59
N PRO A 61 -12.45 -5.27 0.63
CA PRO A 61 -12.05 -3.86 0.70
C PRO A 61 -12.51 -3.16 1.99
N PHE A 62 -13.70 -3.49 2.49
CA PHE A 62 -14.23 -2.91 3.71
C PHE A 62 -13.39 -3.30 4.94
N ALA A 63 -13.12 -4.60 5.12
CA ALA A 63 -12.30 -5.09 6.22
C ALA A 63 -10.85 -4.57 6.14
N LEU A 64 -10.27 -4.53 4.93
CA LEU A 64 -8.95 -3.95 4.71
C LEU A 64 -8.91 -2.47 5.08
N GLY A 65 -9.93 -1.70 4.72
CA GLY A 65 -10.04 -0.28 5.06
C GLY A 65 -10.14 -0.03 6.57
N MET A 66 -10.87 -0.86 7.31
CA MET A 66 -10.97 -0.77 8.77
C MET A 66 -9.65 -1.09 9.49
N PHE A 67 -8.81 -1.89 8.86
CA PHE A 67 -7.59 -2.42 9.44
C PHE A 67 -6.37 -1.51 9.24
N ILE A 68 -6.32 -0.79 8.11
CA ILE A 68 -5.14 0.01 7.73
C ILE A 68 -5.16 1.38 8.44
N PRO A 69 -4.02 1.85 9.00
CA PRO A 69 -3.89 3.20 9.56
C PRO A 69 -4.30 4.30 8.58
N ILE A 70 -4.86 5.41 9.08
CA ILE A 70 -5.37 6.50 8.23
C ILE A 70 -4.30 7.08 7.28
N GLU A 71 -3.05 7.11 7.75
CA GLU A 71 -1.87 7.58 7.01
C GLU A 71 -1.60 6.73 5.75
N LEU A 72 -1.97 5.45 5.77
CA LEU A 72 -1.86 4.54 4.63
C LEU A 72 -3.17 4.48 3.81
N ASN A 73 -4.32 4.66 4.45
CA ASN A 73 -5.62 4.69 3.77
C ASN A 73 -5.78 5.88 2.82
N LEU A 74 -5.29 7.07 3.19
CA LEU A 74 -5.40 8.28 2.36
C LEU A 74 -4.70 8.11 0.98
N PRO A 75 -3.42 7.68 0.92
CA PRO A 75 -2.77 7.38 -0.36
C PRO A 75 -3.47 6.27 -1.16
N LEU A 76 -4.00 5.23 -0.51
CA LEU A 76 -4.74 4.16 -1.17
C LEU A 76 -6.02 4.67 -1.82
N MET A 77 -6.78 5.53 -1.13
CA MET A 77 -7.97 6.18 -1.67
C MET A 77 -7.63 7.02 -2.91
N ILE A 78 -6.54 7.80 -2.86
CA ILE A 78 -6.09 8.60 -3.99
C ILE A 78 -5.65 7.70 -5.16
N GLY A 79 -4.94 6.60 -4.88
CA GLY A 79 -4.60 5.60 -5.90
C GLY A 79 -5.85 5.02 -6.60
N GLY A 80 -6.89 4.71 -5.82
CA GLY A 80 -8.19 4.28 -6.34
C GLY A 80 -8.87 5.35 -7.20
N ALA A 81 -8.82 6.61 -6.77
CA ALA A 81 -9.34 7.74 -7.55
C ALA A 81 -8.59 7.93 -8.87
N VAL A 82 -7.26 7.76 -8.88
CA VAL A 82 -6.44 7.79 -10.11
C VAL A 82 -6.81 6.64 -11.04
N ALA A 83 -6.95 5.42 -10.52
CA ALA A 83 -7.36 4.26 -11.32
C ALA A 83 -8.75 4.44 -11.94
N TRP A 84 -9.70 5.00 -11.18
CA TRP A 84 -11.02 5.37 -11.68
C TRP A 84 -10.94 6.45 -12.76
N TYR A 85 -10.15 7.51 -12.52
CA TYR A 85 -9.98 8.62 -13.47
C TYR A 85 -9.39 8.16 -14.81
N VAL A 86 -8.32 7.37 -14.77
CA VAL A 86 -7.63 6.85 -15.96
C VAL A 86 -8.52 5.86 -16.72
N GLY A 87 -9.25 5.00 -15.99
CA GLY A 87 -10.07 3.93 -16.54
C GLY A 87 -11.46 4.34 -17.02
N SER A 88 -11.86 5.61 -16.88
CA SER A 88 -13.20 6.11 -17.27
C SER A 88 -13.19 7.13 -18.41
N ARG A 89 -12.01 7.57 -18.87
CA ARG A 89 -11.90 8.73 -19.77
C ARG A 89 -12.03 8.42 -21.27
N SER A 90 -11.83 7.18 -21.71
CA SER A 90 -12.03 6.80 -23.12
C SER A 90 -13.45 6.32 -23.37
N LYS A 91 -13.96 6.57 -24.59
CA LYS A 91 -15.20 5.93 -25.09
C LYS A 91 -14.97 4.47 -25.47
N ASP A 92 -13.71 4.12 -25.75
CA ASP A 92 -13.31 2.76 -26.07
C ASP A 92 -12.97 1.97 -24.80
N LYS A 93 -13.65 0.83 -24.62
CA LYS A 93 -13.43 -0.08 -23.48
C LYS A 93 -12.04 -0.71 -23.53
N ALA A 94 -11.53 -1.07 -24.70
CA ALA A 94 -10.22 -1.70 -24.85
C ALA A 94 -9.10 -0.74 -24.42
N VAL A 95 -9.20 0.54 -24.79
CA VAL A 95 -8.26 1.57 -24.35
C VAL A 95 -8.30 1.74 -22.82
N ASN A 96 -9.48 1.79 -22.21
CA ASN A 96 -9.58 1.95 -20.75
C ASN A 96 -9.00 0.75 -19.99
N GLU A 97 -9.17 -0.47 -20.51
CA GLU A 97 -8.61 -1.68 -19.93
C GLU A 97 -7.08 -1.69 -20.04
N ALA A 98 -6.53 -1.42 -21.22
CA ALA A 98 -5.08 -1.31 -21.43
C ALA A 98 -4.43 -0.24 -20.52
N ARG A 99 -5.11 0.89 -20.27
CA ARG A 99 -4.63 1.91 -19.33
C ARG A 99 -4.65 1.44 -17.87
N LYS A 100 -5.67 0.65 -17.48
CA LYS A 100 -5.74 0.06 -16.13
C LYS A 100 -4.63 -0.96 -15.92
N GLU A 101 -4.41 -1.86 -16.88
CA GLU A 101 -3.33 -2.85 -16.81
C GLU A 101 -1.96 -2.20 -16.72
N LYS A 102 -1.70 -1.19 -17.57
CA LYS A 102 -0.47 -0.39 -17.51
C LYS A 102 -0.31 0.30 -16.15
N GLY A 103 -1.40 0.85 -15.60
CA GLY A 103 -1.38 1.44 -14.26
C GLY A 103 -1.04 0.45 -13.16
N THR A 104 -1.61 -0.76 -13.21
CA THR A 104 -1.27 -1.84 -12.29
C THR A 104 0.20 -2.24 -12.40
N LEU A 105 0.75 -2.33 -13.62
CA LEU A 105 2.15 -2.67 -13.87
C LEU A 105 3.11 -1.61 -13.32
N VAL A 106 2.82 -0.32 -13.55
CA VAL A 106 3.64 0.77 -13.02
C VAL A 106 3.56 0.82 -11.49
N ALA A 107 2.36 0.65 -10.93
CA ALA A 107 2.15 0.63 -9.47
C ALA A 107 2.91 -0.52 -8.80
N SER A 108 2.86 -1.74 -9.37
CA SER A 108 3.62 -2.87 -8.82
C SER A 108 5.13 -2.66 -8.91
N GLY A 109 5.61 -2.01 -9.97
CA GLY A 109 7.01 -1.56 -10.09
C GLY A 109 7.42 -0.60 -8.97
N PHE A 110 6.59 0.39 -8.62
CA PHE A 110 6.85 1.28 -7.49
C PHE A 110 6.81 0.56 -6.14
N ILE A 111 5.89 -0.38 -5.94
CA ILE A 111 5.83 -1.20 -4.71
C ILE A 111 7.11 -2.03 -4.57
N ALA A 112 7.53 -2.73 -5.64
CA ALA A 112 8.75 -3.52 -5.64
C ALA A 112 10.00 -2.65 -5.44
N GLY A 113 10.08 -1.51 -6.12
CA GLY A 113 11.17 -0.55 -5.96
C GLY A 113 11.25 0.02 -4.53
N GLY A 114 10.11 0.35 -3.92
CA GLY A 114 10.03 0.79 -2.53
C GLY A 114 10.53 -0.28 -1.56
N ALA A 115 10.15 -1.55 -1.77
CA ALA A 115 10.63 -2.66 -0.96
C ALA A 115 12.15 -2.87 -1.12
N LEU A 116 12.69 -2.81 -2.34
CA LEU A 116 14.13 -2.90 -2.59
C LEU A 116 14.90 -1.76 -1.93
N MET A 117 14.41 -0.52 -2.03
CA MET A 117 15.03 0.63 -1.36
C MET A 117 14.95 0.52 0.17
N GLY A 118 13.90 -0.10 0.71
CA GLY A 118 13.82 -0.45 2.13
C GLY A 118 14.93 -1.40 2.58
N VAL A 119 15.25 -2.41 1.76
CA VAL A 119 16.38 -3.32 2.03
C VAL A 119 17.72 -2.59 1.96
N VAL A 120 17.92 -1.74 0.95
CA VAL A 120 19.13 -0.91 0.83
C VAL A 120 19.28 -0.02 2.08
N SER A 121 18.21 0.65 2.51
CA SER A 121 18.19 1.47 3.73
C SER A 121 18.58 0.67 4.99
N ALA A 122 18.08 -0.56 5.12
CA ALA A 122 18.44 -1.47 6.22
C ALA A 122 19.92 -1.85 6.22
N ILE A 123 20.50 -2.15 5.05
CA ILE A 123 21.92 -2.47 4.92
C ILE A 123 22.78 -1.26 5.29
N MET A 124 22.43 -0.07 4.84
CA MET A 124 23.18 1.16 5.17
C MET A 124 23.16 1.43 6.67
N ARG A 125 22.00 1.25 7.31
CA ARG A 125 21.85 1.43 8.76
C ARG A 125 22.59 0.36 9.57
N PHE A 126 22.65 -0.88 9.06
CA PHE A 126 23.48 -1.95 9.64
C PHE A 126 24.98 -1.63 9.57
N ALA A 127 25.43 -0.92 8.53
CA ALA A 127 26.82 -0.48 8.34
C ALA A 127 27.15 0.84 9.07
N ASP A 128 26.31 1.28 10.02
CA ASP A 128 26.44 2.55 10.76
C ASP A 128 26.42 3.82 9.86
N VAL A 129 25.93 3.70 8.63
CA VAL A 129 25.76 4.84 7.72
C VAL A 129 24.34 5.40 7.90
N ASN A 130 24.19 6.38 8.78
CA ASN A 130 22.91 7.05 8.99
C ASN A 130 22.79 8.35 8.16
N LEU A 131 22.19 8.23 6.96
CA LEU A 131 21.86 9.39 6.12
C LEU A 131 20.53 10.07 6.49
N VAL A 132 19.83 9.58 7.51
CA VAL A 132 18.55 10.13 7.96
C VAL A 132 18.80 11.34 8.86
N ASN A 133 18.48 12.53 8.34
CA ASN A 133 18.46 13.76 9.11
C ASN A 133 17.07 13.98 9.73
N THR A 134 16.91 13.57 10.99
CA THR A 134 15.64 13.69 11.73
C THR A 134 15.20 15.14 11.94
N ALA A 135 16.15 16.06 12.16
CA ALA A 135 15.87 17.49 12.30
C ALA A 135 15.27 18.09 11.02
N TRP A 136 15.72 17.63 9.85
CA TRP A 136 15.15 18.03 8.57
C TRP A 136 13.79 17.36 8.33
N GLN A 137 13.62 16.08 8.65
CA GLN A 137 12.36 15.36 8.44
C GLN A 137 11.18 15.96 9.23
N SER A 138 11.42 16.48 10.43
CA SER A 138 10.40 17.16 11.23
C SER A 138 10.19 18.63 10.85
N SER A 139 10.93 19.16 9.88
CA SER A 139 10.86 20.58 9.49
C SER A 139 9.70 20.86 8.54
N THR A 140 9.12 22.07 8.61
CA THR A 140 8.05 22.52 7.71
C THR A 140 8.43 22.44 6.22
N PRO A 141 9.66 22.77 5.79
CA PRO A 141 10.09 22.59 4.40
C PRO A 141 9.99 21.14 3.91
N ALA A 142 10.29 20.14 4.76
CA ALA A 142 10.21 18.74 4.38
C ALA A 142 8.78 18.30 4.04
N VAL A 143 7.77 18.84 4.76
CA VAL A 143 6.35 18.60 4.46
C VAL A 143 5.98 19.11 3.06
N TRP A 144 6.42 20.32 2.70
CA TRP A 144 6.15 20.89 1.38
C TRP A 144 6.82 20.10 0.26
N VAL A 145 8.07 19.67 0.47
CA VAL A 145 8.78 18.81 -0.48
C VAL A 145 8.06 17.47 -0.65
N ALA A 146 7.65 16.84 0.45
CA ALA A 146 6.91 15.58 0.42
C ALA A 146 5.58 15.72 -0.35
N LEU A 147 4.82 16.79 -0.11
CA LEU A 147 3.60 17.10 -0.86
C LEU A 147 3.89 17.33 -2.34
N GLY A 148 4.95 18.09 -2.67
CA GLY A 148 5.35 18.33 -4.06
C GLY A 148 5.69 17.04 -4.79
N VAL A 149 6.51 16.17 -4.18
CA VAL A 149 6.86 14.85 -4.74
C VAL A 149 5.60 13.98 -4.88
N TYR A 150 4.69 14.03 -3.91
CA TYR A 150 3.45 13.26 -3.96
C TYR A 150 2.55 13.69 -5.13
N ILE A 151 2.37 14.99 -5.35
CA ILE A 151 1.63 15.53 -6.50
C ILE A 151 2.30 15.14 -7.82
N LEU A 152 3.64 15.21 -7.88
CA LEU A 152 4.40 14.79 -9.06
C LEU A 152 4.22 13.30 -9.36
N LEU A 153 4.20 12.44 -8.34
CA LEU A 153 3.94 11.02 -8.50
C LEU A 153 2.52 10.76 -9.02
N ILE A 154 1.51 11.47 -8.52
CA ILE A 154 0.14 11.37 -9.04
C ILE A 154 0.09 11.81 -10.52
N ALA A 155 0.71 12.93 -10.86
CA ALA A 155 0.78 13.43 -12.23
C ALA A 155 1.50 12.44 -13.15
N TYR A 156 2.63 11.87 -12.69
CA TYR A 156 3.37 10.84 -13.41
C TYR A 156 2.51 9.59 -13.64
N MET A 157 1.81 9.10 -12.62
CA MET A 157 0.91 7.95 -12.76
C MET A 157 -0.17 8.21 -13.81
N ILE A 158 -0.81 9.38 -13.77
CA ILE A 158 -1.83 9.75 -14.77
C ILE A 158 -1.21 9.82 -16.18
N TRP A 159 -0.04 10.43 -16.33
CA TRP A 159 0.65 10.55 -17.61
C TRP A 159 1.08 9.19 -18.17
N ALA A 160 1.75 8.38 -17.36
CA ALA A 160 2.26 7.05 -17.73
C ALA A 160 1.11 6.12 -18.16
N CYS A 161 -0.01 6.17 -17.46
CA CYS A 161 -1.19 5.37 -17.81
C CYS A 161 -1.95 5.91 -19.03
N LYS A 162 -1.83 7.19 -19.39
CA LYS A 162 -2.52 7.73 -20.57
C LYS A 162 -1.75 7.52 -21.87
N LYS A 163 -0.41 7.39 -21.80
CA LYS A 163 0.49 7.13 -22.94
C LYS A 163 0.42 5.67 -23.42
N THR A 164 -0.78 5.10 -23.54
CA THR A 164 -0.95 3.72 -24.01
C THR A 164 -1.33 3.78 -25.49
N ASP A 165 -0.41 3.31 -26.32
CA ASP A 165 -0.37 3.42 -27.78
C ASP A 165 -1.29 2.40 -28.46
N VAL A 166 -2.57 2.35 -28.08
CA VAL A 166 -3.59 1.65 -28.92
C VAL A 166 -3.99 2.56 -30.11
N ALA A 167 -3.52 3.81 -30.14
CA ALA A 167 -3.80 4.78 -31.19
C ALA A 167 -2.69 4.92 -32.25
N GLU A 168 -1.53 4.28 -32.08
CA GLU A 168 -0.41 4.40 -33.05
C GLU A 168 -0.36 3.26 -34.07
N GLU A 169 -1.25 2.27 -33.99
CA GLU A 169 -1.31 1.12 -34.92
C GLU A 169 -2.58 1.15 -35.82
N LYS A 170 -2.98 2.33 -36.28
CA LYS A 170 -3.93 2.49 -37.39
C LYS A 170 -3.41 3.44 -38.46
#